data_AF-A0A914NFB1-F1
#
_entry.id   AF-A0A914NFB1-F1
#
_cell.length_a   1.000
_cell.length_b   1.000
_cell.length_c   1.000
_cell.angle_alpha   90.00
_cell.angle_beta   90.00
_cell.angle_gamma   90.00
#
_symmetry.space_group_name_H-M   'P 1'
#
loop_
_entity.id
_entity.type
_entity.pdbx_description
1 polymer ?
#
loop_
_entity_poly.entity_id
_entity_poly.type
_entity_poly.pdbx_seq_one_letter_code
_entity_poly.pdbx_strand_id
1 'polypeptide(L)'
;MAFHKIDNDSINSITNALDFFQIPPTNVSISSSKVFEILPSNPLTDTPYHFKIHASQNYIDLTKCYLFTEFRIRKENESGQLVNLSVADNVSPIQLIGQTFINNMRISVNGREVFNSNSLYAYKTYFSHELSYSQNAKSSHLNAAGYFYNNTSTQEGGLDTIERRRLFENSKTAQFIAK
;
A
#
# COMPACT_ATOMS: atom_id res chain seq x y z
N MET A 1 -15.68 19.37 -31.63
CA MET A 1 -15.11 18.49 -30.59
C MET A 1 -15.33 17.06 -31.07
N ALA A 2 -14.29 16.37 -31.52
CA ALA A 2 -14.43 15.04 -32.11
C ALA A 2 -14.56 14.00 -30.97
N PHE A 3 -15.70 13.34 -30.88
CA PHE A 3 -15.94 12.29 -29.91
C PHE A 3 -15.19 11.03 -30.37
N HIS A 4 -14.18 10.60 -29.61
CA HIS A 4 -13.47 9.37 -29.91
C HIS A 4 -14.26 8.19 -29.35
N LYS A 5 -14.89 7.44 -30.25
CA LYS A 5 -15.54 6.18 -29.90
C LYS A 5 -14.48 5.10 -29.63
N ILE A 6 -14.73 4.27 -28.61
CA ILE A 6 -13.87 3.11 -28.29
C ILE A 6 -13.96 2.05 -29.40
N ASP A 7 -15.14 1.91 -30.01
CA ASP A 7 -15.40 1.06 -31.17
C ASP A 7 -16.36 1.78 -32.13
N ASN A 8 -16.23 1.56 -33.45
CA ASN A 8 -17.05 2.27 -34.45
C ASN A 8 -18.55 2.02 -34.25
N ASP A 9 -18.91 0.81 -33.81
CA ASP A 9 -20.28 0.36 -33.60
C ASP A 9 -20.81 0.75 -32.20
N SER A 10 -19.98 1.35 -31.35
CA SER A 10 -20.43 1.83 -30.05
C SER A 10 -21.47 2.95 -30.20
N ILE A 11 -22.58 2.79 -29.48
CA ILE A 11 -23.65 3.78 -29.36
C ILE A 11 -23.15 4.98 -28.54
N ASN A 12 -23.49 6.18 -29.00
CA ASN A 12 -23.23 7.40 -28.24
C ASN A 12 -24.09 7.37 -26.97
N SER A 13 -23.45 7.37 -25.81
CA SER A 13 -24.11 7.44 -24.52
C SER A 13 -23.76 8.76 -23.83
N ILE A 14 -24.72 9.30 -23.06
CA ILE A 14 -24.46 10.36 -22.10
C ILE A 14 -23.95 9.72 -20.80
N THR A 15 -23.04 10.41 -20.10
CA THR A 15 -22.54 9.91 -18.81
C THR A 15 -23.70 9.68 -17.84
N ASN A 16 -23.73 8.52 -17.18
CA ASN A 16 -24.76 8.14 -16.19
C ASN A 16 -24.95 9.17 -15.05
N ALA A 17 -24.00 10.08 -14.83
CA ALA A 17 -24.13 11.15 -13.83
C ALA A 17 -25.12 12.27 -14.23
N LEU A 18 -25.59 12.31 -15.48
CA LEU A 18 -26.51 13.34 -16.00
C LEU A 18 -27.90 12.79 -16.38
N ASP A 19 -28.10 11.47 -16.38
CA ASP A 19 -29.40 10.85 -16.63
C ASP A 19 -30.05 10.42 -15.32
N PHE A 20 -31.04 11.20 -14.88
CA PHE A 20 -31.79 10.98 -13.64
C PHE A 20 -33.10 10.23 -13.85
N PHE A 21 -33.49 9.94 -15.10
CA PHE A 21 -34.82 9.41 -15.42
C PHE A 21 -34.79 7.96 -15.87
N GLN A 22 -33.64 7.48 -16.36
CA GLN A 22 -33.46 6.08 -16.73
C GLN A 22 -32.79 5.30 -15.60
N ILE A 23 -33.27 4.08 -15.38
CA ILE A 23 -32.58 3.13 -14.50
C ILE A 23 -31.29 2.75 -15.22
N PRO A 24 -30.11 3.07 -14.67
CA PRO A 24 -28.86 2.77 -15.33
C PRO A 24 -28.71 1.25 -15.50
N PRO A 25 -28.22 0.77 -16.66
CA PRO A 25 -28.02 -0.66 -16.86
C PRO A 25 -27.00 -1.20 -15.85
N THR A 26 -27.34 -2.31 -15.20
CA THR A 26 -26.45 -2.98 -14.26
C THR A 26 -25.39 -3.75 -15.03
N ASN A 27 -24.12 -3.46 -14.75
CA ASN A 27 -23.02 -4.25 -15.30
C ASN A 27 -23.01 -5.66 -14.68
N VAL A 28 -23.40 -6.66 -15.46
CA VAL A 28 -23.43 -8.09 -15.07
C VAL A 28 -22.21 -8.88 -15.58
N SER A 29 -21.18 -8.21 -16.10
CA SER A 29 -19.99 -8.87 -16.66
C SER A 29 -19.15 -9.64 -15.62
N ILE A 30 -19.25 -9.27 -14.34
CA ILE A 30 -18.52 -9.92 -13.25
C ILE A 30 -19.50 -10.81 -12.49
N SER A 31 -19.37 -12.14 -12.66
CA SER A 31 -20.23 -13.12 -11.98
C SER A 31 -19.84 -13.33 -10.51
N SER A 32 -18.54 -13.33 -10.22
CA SER A 32 -17.99 -13.47 -8.87
C SER A 32 -16.59 -12.87 -8.79
N SER A 33 -16.19 -12.46 -7.59
CA SER A 33 -14.85 -11.95 -7.28
C SER A 33 -14.32 -12.64 -6.05
N LYS A 34 -13.02 -12.98 -6.05
CA LYS A 34 -12.34 -13.58 -4.90
C LYS A 34 -11.00 -12.88 -4.67
N VAL A 35 -10.62 -12.75 -3.41
CA VAL A 35 -9.31 -12.25 -2.98
C VAL A 35 -8.56 -13.45 -2.39
N PHE A 36 -7.29 -13.58 -2.75
CA PHE A 36 -6.42 -14.63 -2.22
C PHE A 36 -5.04 -14.06 -1.99
N GLU A 37 -4.33 -14.63 -1.02
CA GLU A 37 -2.98 -14.24 -0.66
C GLU A 37 -1.95 -14.94 -1.55
N ILE A 38 -0.89 -14.20 -1.91
CA ILE A 38 0.27 -14.74 -2.62
C ILE A 38 1.48 -14.50 -1.75
N LEU A 39 2.09 -15.59 -1.30
CA LEU A 39 3.31 -15.54 -0.50
C LEU A 39 4.54 -15.30 -1.40
N PRO A 40 5.63 -14.77 -0.84
CA PRO A 40 6.91 -14.67 -1.53
C PRO A 40 7.41 -16.05 -2.00
N SER A 41 7.98 -16.10 -3.20
CA SER A 41 8.60 -17.31 -3.75
C SER A 41 9.93 -17.66 -3.09
N ASN A 42 10.57 -16.70 -2.43
CA ASN A 42 11.84 -16.86 -1.73
C ASN A 42 11.68 -16.60 -0.22
N PRO A 43 12.58 -17.14 0.62
CA PRO A 43 12.56 -16.89 2.06
C PRO A 43 12.69 -15.40 2.39
N LEU A 44 12.05 -14.96 3.49
CA LEU A 44 12.08 -13.56 3.94
C LEU A 44 13.47 -13.05 4.36
N THR A 45 14.45 -13.95 4.53
CA THR A 45 15.85 -13.63 4.82
C THR A 45 16.64 -13.20 3.59
N ASP A 46 16.15 -13.53 2.39
CA ASP A 46 16.82 -13.25 1.13
C ASP A 46 16.11 -12.12 0.38
N THR A 47 16.84 -11.06 0.04
CA THR A 47 16.29 -9.93 -0.72
C THR A 47 16.92 -9.91 -2.11
N PRO A 48 16.13 -9.72 -3.19
CA PRO A 48 14.77 -9.16 -3.23
C PRO A 48 13.63 -10.18 -3.03
N TYR A 49 12.47 -9.71 -2.57
CA TYR A 49 11.25 -10.53 -2.45
C TYR A 49 10.54 -10.69 -3.80
N HIS A 50 10.27 -11.93 -4.20
CA HIS A 50 9.67 -12.27 -5.48
C HIS A 50 8.23 -12.74 -5.32
N PHE A 51 7.30 -12.00 -5.93
CA PHE A 51 5.90 -12.43 -6.05
C PHE A 51 5.64 -12.90 -7.47
N LYS A 52 5.13 -14.13 -7.62
CA LYS A 52 4.80 -14.70 -8.93
C LYS A 52 3.31 -14.97 -9.01
N ILE A 53 2.63 -14.19 -9.85
CA ILE A 53 1.22 -14.44 -10.17
C ILE A 53 1.18 -15.32 -11.42
N HIS A 54 0.66 -16.53 -11.27
CA HIS A 54 0.53 -17.46 -12.39
C HIS A 54 -0.68 -17.10 -13.26
N ALA A 55 -0.59 -17.39 -14.56
CA ALA A 55 -1.70 -17.22 -15.47
C ALA A 55 -2.90 -18.05 -14.99
N SER A 56 -4.08 -17.43 -14.97
CA SER A 56 -5.35 -18.05 -14.59
C SER A 56 -6.40 -17.75 -15.66
N GLN A 57 -7.47 -18.52 -15.66
CA GLN A 57 -8.66 -18.23 -16.48
C GLN A 57 -9.38 -16.96 -16.00
N ASN A 58 -9.19 -16.59 -14.73
CA ASN A 58 -9.83 -15.40 -14.15
C ASN A 58 -9.01 -14.15 -14.45
N TYR A 59 -9.71 -13.05 -14.73
CA TYR A 59 -9.11 -11.73 -14.82
C TYR A 59 -8.60 -11.27 -13.43
N ILE A 60 -7.41 -10.67 -13.41
CA ILE A 60 -6.81 -10.11 -12.20
C ILE A 60 -7.01 -8.59 -12.22
N ASP A 61 -7.76 -8.10 -11.26
CA ASP A 61 -7.94 -6.67 -11.04
C ASP A 61 -6.74 -6.10 -10.27
N LEU A 62 -5.77 -5.54 -11.00
CA LEU A 62 -4.58 -4.90 -10.43
C LEU A 62 -4.92 -3.68 -9.55
N THR A 63 -6.12 -3.11 -9.68
CA THR A 63 -6.53 -1.97 -8.83
C THR A 63 -6.82 -2.38 -7.38
N LYS A 64 -7.03 -3.69 -7.16
CA LYS A 64 -7.31 -4.33 -5.87
C LYS A 64 -6.19 -5.28 -5.45
N CYS A 65 -4.97 -5.05 -5.94
CA CYS A 65 -3.77 -5.69 -5.43
C CYS A 65 -3.19 -4.85 -4.30
N TYR A 66 -2.83 -5.52 -3.21
CA TYR A 66 -2.26 -4.91 -2.03
C TYR A 66 -1.06 -5.72 -1.58
N LEU A 67 -0.03 -5.04 -1.11
CA LEU A 67 1.07 -5.65 -0.39
C LEU A 67 0.73 -5.64 1.10
N PHE A 68 0.60 -6.83 1.67
CA PHE A 68 0.41 -7.02 3.10
C PHE A 68 1.77 -7.27 3.76
N THR A 69 2.06 -6.55 4.85
CA THR A 69 3.34 -6.63 5.55
C THR A 69 3.14 -6.72 7.05
N GLU A 70 3.97 -7.53 7.69
CA GLU A 70 4.00 -7.66 9.15
C GLU A 70 5.39 -7.30 9.65
N PHE A 71 5.46 -6.35 10.58
CA PHE A 71 6.71 -5.91 11.18
C PHE A 71 6.70 -6.14 12.68
N ARG A 72 7.88 -6.45 13.23
CA ARG A 72 8.13 -6.50 14.67
C ARG A 72 9.52 -5.94 14.94
N ILE A 73 9.60 -5.00 15.88
CA ILE A 73 10.87 -4.39 16.30
C ILE A 73 11.30 -5.03 17.62
N ARG A 74 12.56 -5.44 17.74
CA ARG A 74 13.18 -5.96 18.98
C ARG A 74 14.52 -5.25 19.20
N LYS A 75 14.96 -5.16 20.45
CA LYS A 75 16.26 -4.60 20.81
C LYS A 75 17.27 -5.69 21.11
N GLU A 76 18.54 -5.40 20.88
CA GLU A 76 19.64 -6.29 21.27
C GLU A 76 20.12 -5.90 22.67
N ASN A 77 20.24 -6.89 23.57
CA ASN A 77 20.83 -6.70 24.89
C ASN A 77 22.36 -6.73 24.83
N GLU A 78 23.03 -6.36 25.92
CA GLU A 78 24.51 -6.40 26.06
C GLU A 78 25.11 -7.79 25.79
N SER A 79 24.33 -8.86 25.95
CA SER A 79 24.72 -10.25 25.67
C SER A 79 24.44 -10.70 24.22
N GLY A 80 24.05 -9.79 23.33
CA GLY A 80 23.73 -10.09 21.92
C GLY A 80 22.39 -10.81 21.69
N GLN A 81 21.51 -10.83 22.68
CA GLN A 81 20.20 -11.49 22.59
C GLN A 81 19.09 -10.50 22.23
N LEU A 82 18.19 -10.91 21.33
CA LEU A 82 17.03 -10.10 20.93
C LEU A 82 15.94 -10.15 22.01
N VAL A 83 15.70 -9.02 22.67
CA VAL A 83 14.69 -8.83 23.71
C VAL A 83 13.60 -7.86 23.24
N ASN A 84 12.41 -8.00 23.84
CA ASN A 84 11.30 -7.11 23.53
C ASN A 84 11.58 -5.68 23.98
N LEU A 85 11.00 -4.72 23.28
CA LEU A 85 10.99 -3.32 23.66
C LEU A 85 10.24 -3.13 24.98
N SER A 86 10.74 -2.24 25.81
CA SER A 86 10.06 -1.73 27.00
C SER A 86 9.39 -0.39 26.69
N VAL A 87 8.43 0.02 27.52
CA VAL A 87 7.71 1.30 27.36
C VAL A 87 8.64 2.52 27.45
N ALA A 88 9.78 2.38 28.12
CA ALA A 88 10.79 3.43 28.24
C ALA A 88 11.67 3.60 26.98
N ASP A 89 11.68 2.62 26.07
CA ASP A 89 12.51 2.69 24.88
C ASP A 89 11.90 3.67 23.86
N ASN A 90 12.63 4.73 23.52
CA ASN A 90 12.21 5.76 22.56
C ASN A 90 12.41 5.28 21.10
N VAL A 91 11.64 4.27 20.68
CA VAL A 91 11.74 3.70 19.33
C VAL A 91 10.44 3.93 18.57
N SER A 92 10.50 4.64 17.44
CA SER A 92 9.37 4.82 16.54
C SER A 92 9.77 4.45 15.11
N PRO A 93 8.91 3.75 14.36
CA PRO A 93 9.12 3.51 12.93
C PRO A 93 9.07 4.83 12.15
N ILE A 94 9.65 4.83 10.95
CA ILE A 94 9.45 5.90 9.96
C ILE A 94 7.98 5.98 9.52
N GLN A 95 7.55 7.15 9.05
CA GLN A 95 6.24 7.35 8.47
C GLN A 95 6.02 6.40 7.28
N LEU A 96 4.79 5.92 7.11
CA LEU A 96 4.41 5.04 5.99
C LEU A 96 5.28 3.78 5.91
N ILE A 97 5.65 3.18 7.05
CA ILE A 97 6.55 2.01 7.11
C ILE A 97 6.12 0.87 6.18
N GLY A 98 4.81 0.69 5.95
CA GLY A 98 4.28 -0.30 5.01
C GLY A 98 4.68 -0.09 3.54
N GLN A 99 5.19 1.09 3.18
CA GLN A 99 5.67 1.42 1.83
C GLN A 99 7.13 1.86 1.81
N THR A 100 7.58 2.57 2.85
CA THR A 100 8.92 3.15 2.89
C THR A 100 10.02 2.12 3.18
N PHE A 101 9.66 0.91 3.63
CA PHE A 101 10.62 -0.20 3.74
C PHE A 101 11.11 -0.70 2.37
N ILE A 102 10.37 -0.42 1.29
CA ILE A 102 10.70 -0.88 -0.05
C ILE A 102 11.73 0.07 -0.67
N ASN A 103 12.92 -0.45 -0.94
CA ASN A 103 13.96 0.29 -1.66
C ASN A 103 13.63 0.41 -3.16
N ASN A 104 13.42 -0.74 -3.83
CA ASN A 104 13.10 -0.81 -5.24
C ASN A 104 11.98 -1.83 -5.51
N MET A 105 10.99 -1.43 -6.30
CA MET A 105 9.93 -2.27 -6.83
C MET A 105 10.03 -2.33 -8.36
N ARG A 106 10.04 -3.56 -8.89
CA ARG A 106 10.01 -3.84 -10.32
C ARG A 106 8.81 -4.72 -10.64
N ILE A 107 8.05 -4.36 -11.66
CA ILE A 107 6.89 -5.12 -12.12
C ILE A 107 7.13 -5.47 -13.58
N SER A 108 7.03 -6.77 -13.89
CA SER A 108 7.13 -7.29 -15.24
C SER A 108 5.87 -8.05 -15.62
N VAL A 109 5.35 -7.78 -16.81
CA VAL A 109 4.22 -8.50 -17.41
C VAL A 109 4.73 -9.24 -18.63
N ASN A 110 4.54 -10.56 -18.70
CA ASN A 110 5.04 -11.42 -19.78
C ASN A 110 6.55 -11.24 -20.07
N GLY A 111 7.36 -11.09 -19.02
CA GLY A 111 8.82 -10.91 -19.13
C GLY A 111 9.26 -9.51 -19.57
N ARG A 112 8.34 -8.60 -19.86
CA ARG A 112 8.64 -7.19 -20.13
C ARG A 112 8.43 -6.34 -18.88
N GLU A 113 9.46 -5.62 -18.47
CA GLU A 113 9.36 -4.66 -17.37
C GLU A 113 8.40 -3.52 -17.77
N VAL A 114 7.33 -3.34 -16.98
CA VAL A 114 6.34 -2.27 -17.16
C VAL A 114 6.55 -1.15 -16.15
N PHE A 115 7.20 -1.44 -15.02
CA PHE A 115 7.43 -0.47 -13.96
C PHE A 115 8.74 -0.75 -13.23
N ASN A 116 9.46 0.31 -12.91
CA ASN A 116 10.69 0.27 -12.11
C ASN A 116 10.82 1.59 -11.34
N SER A 117 11.01 1.49 -10.02
CA SER A 117 11.16 2.66 -9.16
C SER A 117 12.59 3.17 -9.00
N ASN A 118 13.57 2.50 -9.62
CA ASN A 118 14.99 2.90 -9.64
C ASN A 118 15.58 3.20 -8.25
N SER A 119 15.27 2.36 -7.25
CA SER A 119 15.75 2.49 -5.86
C SER A 119 15.32 3.76 -5.12
N LEU A 120 14.30 4.47 -5.63
CA LEU A 120 13.76 5.67 -5.01
C LEU A 120 12.29 5.48 -4.63
N TYR A 121 11.87 4.23 -4.40
CA TYR A 121 10.47 3.93 -4.13
C TYR A 121 9.96 4.62 -2.87
N ALA A 122 10.72 4.53 -1.77
CA ALA A 122 10.37 5.18 -0.50
C ALA A 122 10.14 6.70 -0.63
N TYR A 123 10.98 7.39 -1.41
CA TYR A 123 10.80 8.83 -1.65
C TYR A 123 9.59 9.11 -2.54
N LYS A 124 9.43 8.33 -3.61
CA LYS A 124 8.30 8.47 -4.52
C LYS A 124 6.98 8.28 -3.78
N THR A 125 6.86 7.24 -2.96
CA THR A 125 5.63 6.97 -2.20
C THR A 125 5.37 8.05 -1.17
N TYR A 126 6.39 8.49 -0.44
CA TYR A 126 6.25 9.55 0.54
C TYR A 126 5.69 10.83 -0.10
N PHE A 127 6.32 11.32 -1.19
CA PHE A 127 5.83 12.52 -1.88
C PHE A 127 4.47 12.32 -2.55
N SER A 128 4.22 11.15 -3.14
CA SER A 128 2.93 10.86 -3.77
C SER A 128 1.81 10.89 -2.73
N HIS A 129 2.02 10.30 -1.55
CA HIS A 129 1.01 10.33 -0.49
C HIS A 129 0.80 11.71 0.09
N GLU A 130 1.88 12.46 0.30
CA GLU A 130 1.80 13.79 0.89
C GLU A 130 1.12 14.81 -0.06
N LEU A 131 1.32 14.69 -1.36
CA LEU A 131 0.78 15.63 -2.35
C LEU A 131 -0.55 15.20 -2.98
N SER A 132 -0.85 13.90 -3.03
CA SER A 132 -2.04 13.41 -3.77
C SER A 132 -3.30 13.26 -2.91
N TYR A 133 -3.16 13.05 -1.60
CA TYR A 133 -4.30 12.78 -0.72
C TYR A 133 -4.69 14.00 0.10
N SER A 134 -6.01 14.19 0.28
CA SER A 134 -6.55 15.18 1.19
C SER A 134 -6.25 14.79 2.65
N GLN A 135 -6.29 15.79 3.54
CA GLN A 135 -6.06 15.57 4.98
C GLN A 135 -7.00 14.51 5.59
N ASN A 136 -8.26 14.46 5.12
CA ASN A 136 -9.23 13.48 5.59
C ASN A 136 -8.87 12.05 5.16
N ALA A 137 -8.36 11.88 3.94
CA ALA A 137 -7.88 10.59 3.44
C ALA A 137 -6.65 10.11 4.23
N LYS A 138 -5.71 11.03 4.49
CA LYS A 138 -4.52 10.81 5.31
C LYS A 138 -4.82 10.33 6.73
N SER A 139 -5.85 10.92 7.35
CA SER A 139 -6.26 10.58 8.72
C SER A 139 -7.11 9.31 8.82
N SER A 140 -7.60 8.79 7.69
CA SER A 140 -8.55 7.68 7.62
C SER A 140 -7.85 6.41 7.14
N HIS A 141 -7.83 6.16 5.82
CA HIS A 141 -7.36 4.88 5.29
C HIS A 141 -5.84 4.79 5.18
N LEU A 142 -5.12 5.92 5.11
CA LEU A 142 -3.65 5.89 5.06
C LEU A 142 -3.00 5.48 6.40
N ASN A 143 -3.77 5.47 7.50
CA ASN A 143 -3.33 4.85 8.75
C ASN A 143 -3.01 3.36 8.56
N ALA A 144 -3.71 2.66 7.64
CA ALA A 144 -3.42 1.26 7.32
C ALA A 144 -2.04 1.05 6.67
N ALA A 145 -1.49 2.08 6.02
CA ALA A 145 -0.13 2.08 5.48
C ALA A 145 0.91 2.59 6.50
N GLY A 146 0.48 2.98 7.70
CA GLY A 146 1.32 3.54 8.75
C GLY A 146 1.55 5.05 8.65
N TYR A 147 0.61 5.79 8.04
CA TYR A 147 0.63 7.25 8.04
C TYR A 147 -0.02 7.81 9.31
N PHE A 148 0.66 8.71 9.99
CA PHE A 148 0.12 9.52 11.10
C PHE A 148 0.39 10.99 10.85
N TYR A 149 -0.65 11.82 10.89
CA TYR A 149 -0.48 13.24 10.65
C TYR A 149 0.25 13.91 11.82
N ASN A 150 1.22 14.76 11.49
CA ASN A 150 1.91 15.58 12.48
C ASN A 150 1.49 17.05 12.31
N ASN A 151 1.03 17.66 13.40
CA ASN A 151 0.71 19.08 13.48
C ASN A 151 1.85 19.91 14.11
N THR A 152 2.94 19.27 14.52
CA THR A 152 4.08 19.87 15.22
C THR A 152 5.38 19.59 14.49
N SER A 153 6.35 20.50 14.56
CA SER A 153 7.67 20.33 13.91
C SER A 153 8.66 19.49 14.74
N THR A 154 8.23 18.97 15.89
CA THR A 154 9.12 18.30 16.85
C THR A 154 9.32 16.82 16.47
N GLN A 155 10.57 16.41 16.31
CA GLN A 155 10.93 15.05 15.86
C GLN A 155 10.79 13.98 16.96
N GLU A 156 11.03 14.32 18.24
CA GLU A 156 11.07 13.33 19.34
C GLU A 156 9.88 13.38 20.33
N GLY A 157 8.89 14.22 20.05
CA GLY A 157 7.72 14.40 20.92
C GLY A 157 6.45 14.78 20.18
N GLY A 158 6.45 14.72 18.85
CA GLY A 158 5.23 14.90 18.06
C GLY A 158 4.22 13.80 18.36
N LEU A 159 2.93 14.16 18.33
CA LEU A 159 1.83 13.21 18.54
C LEU A 159 1.90 12.03 17.55
N ASP A 160 2.37 12.28 16.34
CA ASP A 160 2.59 11.28 15.29
C ASP A 160 3.60 10.20 15.68
N THR A 161 4.67 10.59 16.36
CA THR A 161 5.77 9.71 16.76
C THR A 161 5.33 8.83 17.93
N ILE A 162 4.47 9.36 18.80
CA ILE A 162 3.86 8.61 19.90
C ILE A 162 2.89 7.55 19.37
N GLU A 163 2.01 7.90 18.43
CA GLU A 163 1.08 6.94 17.81
C GLU A 163 1.82 5.86 17.02
N ARG A 164 2.87 6.23 16.27
CA ARG A 164 3.75 5.28 15.57
C ARG A 164 4.48 4.34 16.54
N ARG A 165 4.98 4.85 17.67
CA ARG A 165 5.59 4.03 18.73
C ARG A 165 4.60 3.02 19.30
N ARG A 166 3.35 3.44 19.54
CA ARG A 166 2.30 2.59 20.11
C ARG A 166 2.03 1.32 19.29
N LEU A 167 2.21 1.37 17.97
CA LEU A 167 2.06 0.20 17.10
C LEU A 167 3.03 -0.94 17.45
N PHE A 168 4.22 -0.60 17.95
CA PHE A 168 5.30 -1.54 18.25
C PHE A 168 5.59 -1.70 19.75
N GLU A 169 4.69 -1.21 20.61
CA GLU A 169 4.81 -1.33 22.06
C GLU A 169 4.96 -2.81 22.47
N ASN A 170 5.90 -3.07 23.39
CA ASN A 170 6.24 -4.42 23.83
C ASN A 170 6.62 -5.40 22.70
N SER A 171 7.14 -4.87 21.58
CA SER A 171 7.45 -5.65 20.39
C SER A 171 6.25 -6.42 19.83
N LYS A 172 5.06 -5.82 19.87
CA LYS A 172 3.89 -6.36 19.16
C LYS A 172 4.15 -6.41 17.66
N THR A 173 3.60 -7.43 17.00
CA THR A 173 3.56 -7.48 15.53
C THR A 173 2.53 -6.50 15.01
N ALA A 174 2.96 -5.54 14.20
CA ALA A 174 2.10 -4.58 13.53
C ALA A 174 1.91 -4.97 12.06
N GLN A 175 0.68 -4.89 11.57
CA GLN A 175 0.30 -5.25 10.21
C GLN A 175 0.01 -3.99 9.41
N PHE A 176 0.47 -3.94 8.16
CA PHE A 176 0.27 -2.82 7.26
C PHE A 176 -0.15 -3.29 5.89
N ILE A 177 -0.99 -2.48 5.25
CA ILE A 177 -1.45 -2.68 3.89
C ILE A 177 -0.97 -1.51 3.02
N ALA A 178 -0.21 -1.83 1.99
CA ALA A 178 0.26 -0.90 0.98
C ALA A 178 -0.40 -1.18 -0.36
N LYS A 179 -0.73 -0.11 -1.09
CA LYS A 179 -1.14 -0.17 -2.50
C LYS A 179 -0.01 0.32 -3.41
#